data_AF-A0AAU0MMZ5-F1
#
_entry.id   AF-A0AAU0MMZ5-F1
#
_cell.length_a   1.000
_cell.length_b   1.000
_cell.length_c   1.000
_cell.angle_alpha   90.00
_cell.angle_beta   90.00
_cell.angle_gamma   90.00
#
_symmetry.space_group_name_H-M   'P 1'
#
loop_
_entity.id
_entity.type
_entity.pdbx_description
1 polymer ?
#
loop_
_entity_poly.entity_id
_entity_poly.type
_entity_poly.pdbx_seq_one_letter_code
_entity_poly.pdbx_strand_id
1 'polypeptide(L)'
;MSIRNQVLFGLALLIVGLVKAFDHSLAAGTLVIPMCFGGEMSISVDTPIWQRLHCWGCYVAAFGFALMAHALTWRVRQKARANILS
;
A
#
# COMPACT_ATOMS: atom_id res chain seq x y z
N MET A 1 -18.76 4.12 -12.29
CA MET A 1 -18.60 3.39 -11.01
C MET A 1 -19.11 4.27 -9.87
N SER A 2 -19.93 3.75 -8.95
CA SER A 2 -20.42 4.55 -7.81
C SER A 2 -19.25 4.99 -6.91
N ILE A 3 -19.31 6.20 -6.32
CA ILE A 3 -18.30 6.67 -5.35
C ILE A 3 -18.16 5.67 -4.19
N ARG A 4 -19.25 5.02 -3.76
CA ARG A 4 -19.18 3.98 -2.72
C ARG A 4 -18.24 2.85 -3.15
N ASN A 5 -18.35 2.40 -4.40
CA ASN A 5 -17.51 1.32 -4.92
C ASN A 5 -16.06 1.78 -5.11
N GLN A 6 -15.82 3.04 -5.51
CA GLN A 6 -14.46 3.60 -5.59
C GLN A 6 -13.77 3.65 -4.22
N VAL A 7 -14.50 4.06 -3.18
CA VAL A 7 -13.98 4.11 -1.81
C VAL A 7 -13.70 2.72 -1.28
N LEU A 8 -14.62 1.76 -1.46
CA LEU A 8 -14.42 0.37 -1.03
C LEU A 8 -13.25 -0.29 -1.75
N PHE A 9 -13.13 -0.07 -3.06
CA PHE A 9 -12.03 -0.62 -3.85
C PHE A 9 -10.69 0.01 -3.45
N GLY A 10 -10.65 1.34 -3.28
CA GLY A 10 -9.46 2.04 -2.80
C GLY A 10 -9.05 1.61 -1.40
N LEU A 11 -10.00 1.38 -0.48
CA LEU A 11 -9.74 0.88 0.86
C LEU A 11 -9.17 -0.55 0.83
N ALA A 12 -9.73 -1.43 0.00
CA ALA A 12 -9.22 -2.79 -0.16
C ALA A 12 -7.77 -2.77 -0.67
N LEU A 13 -7.48 -1.97 -1.70
CA LEU A 13 -6.12 -1.82 -2.22
C LEU A 13 -5.17 -1.23 -1.18
N LEU A 14 -5.63 -0.25 -0.41
CA LEU A 14 -4.87 0.34 0.69
C LEU A 14 -4.46 -0.73 1.70
N ILE A 15 -5.42 -1.50 2.20
CA ILE A 15 -5.17 -2.56 3.20
C ILE A 15 -4.23 -3.62 2.63
N VAL A 16 -4.51 -4.14 1.44
CA VAL A 16 -3.68 -5.18 0.81
C VAL A 16 -2.25 -4.68 0.57
N GLY A 17 -2.11 -3.46 0.07
CA GLY A 17 -0.81 -2.83 -0.16
C GLY A 17 -0.01 -2.64 1.13
N LEU A 18 -0.66 -2.17 2.22
CA LEU A 18 -0.03 -2.01 3.53
C LEU A 18 0.40 -3.35 4.14
N VAL A 19 -0.47 -4.36 4.11
CA VAL A 19 -0.13 -5.70 4.61
C VAL A 19 1.08 -6.24 3.88
N LYS A 20 1.13 -6.07 2.55
CA LYS A 20 2.25 -6.57 1.77
C LYS A 20 3.53 -5.77 1.96
N ALA A 21 3.42 -4.45 2.15
CA ALA A 21 4.56 -3.61 2.50
C ALA A 21 5.15 -4.00 3.85
N PHE A 22 4.29 -4.31 4.83
CA PHE A 22 4.72 -4.77 6.14
C PHE A 22 5.46 -6.11 6.06
N ASP A 23 4.89 -7.11 5.38
CA ASP A 23 5.50 -8.41 5.12
C ASP A 23 6.88 -8.28 4.45
N HIS A 24 6.98 -7.43 3.41
CA HIS A 24 8.24 -7.19 2.74
C HIS A 24 9.25 -6.47 3.63
N SER A 25 8.82 -5.51 4.46
CA SER A 25 9.71 -4.78 5.36
C SER A 25 10.33 -5.68 6.44
N LEU A 26 9.60 -6.71 6.87
CA LEU A 26 10.09 -7.72 7.81
C LEU A 26 11.09 -8.67 7.14
N ALA A 27 10.80 -9.11 5.90
CA ALA A 27 11.65 -10.05 5.17
C ALA A 27 12.90 -9.40 4.56
N ALA A 28 12.84 -8.12 4.17
CA ALA A 28 13.94 -7.44 3.49
C ALA A 28 15.20 -7.28 4.35
N GLY A 29 15.11 -7.47 5.67
CA GLY A 29 16.24 -7.45 6.58
C GLY A 29 16.85 -8.82 6.87
N THR A 30 16.32 -9.92 6.33
CA THR A 30 16.75 -11.27 6.69
C THR A 30 17.25 -12.03 5.46
N LEU A 31 18.48 -12.52 5.52
CA LEU A 31 18.99 -13.49 4.56
C LEU A 31 18.94 -14.89 5.20
N VAL A 32 18.23 -15.82 4.56
CA VAL A 32 18.22 -17.23 4.97
C VAL A 32 19.27 -17.97 4.14
N ILE A 33 20.32 -18.44 4.80
CA ILE A 33 21.38 -19.22 4.16
C ILE A 33 21.12 -20.69 4.51
N PRO A 34 20.89 -21.57 3.51
CA PRO A 34 20.78 -22.99 3.75
C PRO A 34 22.15 -23.53 4.18
N MET A 35 22.19 -24.21 5.32
CA MET A 35 23.38 -24.88 5.82
C MET A 35 23.41 -26.33 5.31
N CYS A 36 24.62 -26.88 5.19
CA CYS A 36 24.79 -28.32 4.98
C CYS A 36 24.05 -29.09 6.09
N PHE A 37 23.41 -30.22 5.75
CA PHE A 37 22.57 -31.04 6.63
C PHE A 37 21.18 -30.47 6.99
N GLY A 38 20.65 -29.52 6.20
CA GLY A 38 19.25 -29.10 6.30
C GLY A 38 18.95 -28.12 7.42
N GLY A 39 19.98 -27.50 8.01
CA GLY A 39 19.82 -26.35 8.89
C GLY A 39 19.61 -25.06 8.09
N GLU A 40 18.98 -24.06 8.69
CA GLU A 40 18.84 -22.73 8.12
C GLU A 40 19.46 -21.69 9.06
N MET A 41 20.30 -20.80 8.52
CA MET A 41 20.87 -19.68 9.28
C MET A 41 20.24 -18.39 8.79
N SER A 42 19.52 -17.69 9.67
CA SER A 42 19.00 -16.35 9.39
C SER A 42 20.01 -15.30 9.84
N ILE A 43 20.58 -14.54 8.90
CA ILE A 43 21.42 -13.37 9.20
C ILE A 43 20.64 -12.09 8.95
N SER A 44 20.75 -11.12 9.86
CA SER A 44 20.19 -9.78 9.65
C SER A 44 21.13 -8.98 8.77
N VAL A 45 20.63 -8.48 7.64
CA VAL A 45 21.40 -7.63 6.73
C VAL A 45 20.85 -6.22 6.81
N ASP A 46 21.76 -5.25 7.01
CA ASP A 46 21.42 -3.84 6.91
C ASP A 46 21.20 -3.47 5.44
N THR A 47 19.95 -3.56 5.02
CA THR A 47 19.51 -3.05 3.72
C THR A 47 19.14 -1.58 3.85
N PRO A 48 19.55 -0.72 2.91
CA PRO A 48 19.17 0.69 2.90
C PRO A 48 17.65 0.84 2.96
N ILE A 49 17.18 1.84 3.71
CA ILE A 49 15.76 2.05 4.01
C ILE A 49 14.91 2.19 2.74
N TRP A 50 15.52 2.72 1.66
CA TRP A 50 14.90 2.83 0.35
C TRP A 50 14.54 1.48 -0.27
N GLN A 51 15.37 0.45 -0.10
CA GLN A 51 15.04 -0.88 -0.60
C GLN A 51 13.94 -1.54 0.24
N ARG A 52 13.83 -1.23 1.54
CA ARG A 52 12.73 -1.72 2.40
C ARG A 52 11.38 -1.05 2.09
N LEU A 53 11.40 0.24 1.75
CA LEU A 53 10.19 1.04 1.54
C LEU A 53 9.68 1.04 0.09
N HIS A 54 10.50 0.62 -0.87
CA HIS A 54 10.17 0.65 -2.29
C HIS A 54 9.72 -0.73 -2.79
N CYS A 55 8.61 -1.20 -2.23
CA CYS A 55 8.00 -2.46 -2.65
C CYS A 55 6.70 -2.22 -3.43
N TRP A 56 6.28 -3.21 -4.21
CA TRP A 56 5.01 -3.15 -4.94
C TRP A 56 3.81 -2.90 -4.02
N GLY A 57 3.86 -3.37 -2.77
CA GLY A 57 2.84 -3.10 -1.75
C GLY A 57 2.63 -1.61 -1.49
N CYS A 58 3.72 -0.83 -1.41
CA CYS A 58 3.65 0.62 -1.23
C CYS A 58 3.00 1.32 -2.42
N TYR A 59 3.24 0.86 -3.64
CA TYR A 59 2.59 1.39 -4.83
C TYR A 59 1.09 1.12 -4.85
N VAL A 60 0.70 -0.11 -4.51
CA VAL A 60 -0.72 -0.50 -4.43
C VAL A 60 -1.42 0.30 -3.33
N ALA A 61 -0.77 0.50 -2.18
CA ALA A 61 -1.30 1.31 -1.09
C ALA A 61 -1.48 2.78 -1.50
N ALA A 62 -0.47 3.38 -2.12
CA ALA A 62 -0.52 4.76 -2.60
C ALA A 62 -1.62 4.95 -3.66
N PHE A 63 -1.79 3.99 -4.57
CA PHE A 63 -2.84 4.02 -5.57
C PHE A 63 -4.24 3.90 -4.96
N GLY A 64 -4.43 3.00 -3.99
CA GLY A 64 -5.68 2.87 -3.23
C GLY A 64 -6.06 4.17 -2.51
N PHE A 65 -5.08 4.81 -1.86
CA PHE A 65 -5.27 6.12 -1.24
C PHE A 65 -5.64 7.20 -2.26
N ALA A 66 -4.94 7.27 -3.39
CA ALA A 66 -5.20 8.24 -4.45
C ALA A 66 -6.62 8.10 -5.02
N LEU A 67 -7.11 6.87 -5.22
CA LEU A 67 -8.47 6.60 -5.65
C LEU A 67 -9.51 7.11 -4.64
N MET A 68 -9.29 6.88 -3.34
CA MET A 68 -10.17 7.38 -2.28
C MET A 68 -10.18 8.92 -2.24
N ALA A 69 -9.00 9.54 -2.28
CA ALA A 69 -8.85 10.99 -2.28
C ALA A 69 -9.54 11.62 -3.51
N HIS A 70 -9.40 11.01 -4.69
CA HIS A 70 -10.07 11.46 -5.89
C HIS A 70 -11.59 11.37 -5.77
N ALA A 71 -12.13 10.25 -5.29
CA ALA A 71 -13.58 10.08 -5.11
C ALA A 71 -14.17 11.10 -4.12
N LEU A 72 -13.45 11.40 -3.03
CA LEU A 72 -13.87 12.36 -2.02
C LEU A 72 -13.78 13.80 -2.51
N THR A 73 -12.68 14.19 -3.15
CA THR A 73 -12.54 15.54 -3.71
C THR A 73 -13.56 15.80 -4.82
N TRP A 74 -13.88 14.79 -5.62
CA TRP A 74 -14.95 14.89 -6.63
C TRP A 74 -16.32 15.11 -5.99
N ARG A 75 -16.68 14.37 -4.94
CA ARG A 75 -17.92 14.59 -4.17
C ARG A 75 -18.05 16.02 -3.67
N VAL A 76 -16.98 16.54 -3.06
CA VAL A 76 -16.96 17.91 -2.50
C VAL A 76 -17.14 18.95 -3.60
N ARG A 77 -16.43 18.79 -4.73
CA ARG A 77 -16.56 19.69 -5.89
C ARG A 77 -17.97 19.69 -6.49
N GLN A 78 -18.60 18.52 -6.60
CA GLN A 78 -19.97 18.43 -7.10
C GLN A 78 -20.96 19.12 -6.16
N LYS A 79 -20.81 18.93 -4.83
CA LYS A 79 -21.64 19.60 -3.83
C LYS A 79 -21.46 21.12 -3.84
N ALA A 80 -20.23 21.61 -3.97
CA ALA A 80 -19.95 23.03 -4.08
C ALA A 80 -20.58 23.65 -5.33
N ARG A 81 -20.52 22.96 -6.49
CA ARG A 81 -21.18 23.42 -7.73
C ARG A 81 -22.70 23.47 -7.60
N ALA A 82 -23.31 22.48 -6.96
CA ALA A 82 -24.76 22.47 -6.74
C ALA A 82 -25.23 23.66 -5.88
N ASN A 83 -24.47 24.02 -4.85
CA ASN A 83 -24.80 25.16 -3.97
C ASN A 83 -24.65 26.54 -4.63
N ILE A 84 -23.88 26.66 -5.71
CA ILE A 84 -23.70 27.94 -6.44
C ILE A 84 -24.86 28.17 -7.43
N LEU A 85 -25.52 27.09 -7.87
CA LEU A 85 -26.60 27.13 -8.87
C LEU A 85 -28.01 27.15 -8.24
N SER A 86 -28.11 27.05 -6.91
CA SER A 86 -29.34 27.15 -6.11
C SER A 86 -29.51 28.54 -5.52
#